data_AF-A0A6I3A4K1-F1
#
_entry.id   AF-A0A6I3A4K1-F1
#
_cell.length_a   1.000
_cell.length_b   1.000
_cell.length_c   1.000
_cell.angle_alpha   90.00
_cell.angle_beta   90.00
_cell.angle_gamma   90.00
#
_symmetry.space_group_name_H-M   'P 1'
#
loop_
_entity.id
_entity.type
_entity.pdbx_description
1 polymer ?
#
loop_
_entity_poly.entity_id
_entity_poly.type
_entity_poly.pdbx_seq_one_letter_code
_entity_poly.pdbx_strand_id
1 'polypeptide(L)' 'ASGEPLHVAGGFTLDGFSSAFIPSIEGDYTNVVGISMPFLRNAFKQLGYSWPEVKVMQ' A
#
# COMPACT_ATOMS: atom_id res chain seq x y z
N ALA A 1 -13.93 14.97 16.48
CA ALA A 1 -13.11 14.67 15.28
C ALA A 1 -12.22 13.48 15.60
N SER A 2 -12.07 12.50 14.70
CA SER A 2 -11.36 11.24 14.97
C SER A 2 -9.84 11.36 15.14
N GLY A 3 -9.23 12.47 14.70
CA GLY A 3 -7.78 12.68 14.77
C GLY A 3 -6.99 11.97 13.65
N GLU A 4 -7.58 10.98 12.97
CA GLU A 4 -6.97 10.26 11.83
C GLU A 4 -6.28 11.17 10.80
N PRO A 5 -6.88 12.30 10.34
CA PRO A 5 -6.26 13.14 9.31
C PRO A 5 -4.93 13.78 9.70
N LEU A 6 -4.61 13.86 11.00
CA LEU A 6 -3.40 14.54 11.49
C LEU A 6 -2.12 13.72 11.29
N HIS A 7 -2.24 12.43 10.95
CA HIS A 7 -1.12 11.48 10.95
C HIS A 7 -0.87 10.81 9.60
N VAL A 8 -1.57 11.23 8.54
CA VAL A 8 -1.53 10.56 7.24
C VAL A 8 -1.42 11.59 6.10
N ALA A 9 -0.77 11.18 5.01
CA ALA A 9 -0.68 12.01 3.82
C ALA A 9 -2.09 12.28 3.25
N GLY A 10 -2.37 13.53 2.87
CA GLY A 10 -3.67 13.92 2.30
C GLY A 10 -4.84 13.93 3.28
N GLY A 11 -4.63 13.58 4.55
CA GLY A 11 -5.66 13.66 5.60
C GLY A 11 -6.74 12.59 5.53
N PHE A 12 -6.50 11.47 4.84
CA PHE A 12 -7.44 10.35 4.78
C PHE A 12 -6.70 9.01 4.71
N THR A 13 -7.39 7.94 5.10
CA THR A 13 -6.94 6.56 4.92
C THR A 13 -7.90 5.78 4.02
N LEU A 14 -7.38 4.78 3.30
CA LEU A 14 -8.20 3.89 2.48
C LEU A 14 -8.88 2.79 3.29
N ASP A 15 -8.36 2.51 4.47
CA ASP A 15 -8.71 1.39 5.35
C ASP A 15 -9.27 1.84 6.71
N GLY A 16 -9.35 3.16 6.97
CA GLY A 16 -9.92 3.76 8.17
C GLY A 16 -11.24 4.49 7.93
N PHE A 17 -11.48 5.56 8.69
CA PHE A 17 -12.78 6.26 8.71
C PHE A 17 -13.16 6.90 7.37
N SER A 18 -12.16 7.37 6.62
CA SER A 18 -12.41 8.01 5.33
C SER A 18 -12.83 7.03 4.22
N SER A 19 -12.64 5.72 4.42
CA SER A 19 -12.94 4.68 3.42
C SER A 19 -14.39 4.72 2.90
N ALA A 20 -15.34 5.07 3.77
CA ALA A 20 -16.76 5.20 3.41
C ALA A 20 -17.04 6.32 2.38
N PHE A 21 -16.12 7.26 2.20
CA PHE A 21 -16.24 8.39 1.29
C PHE A 21 -15.48 8.20 -0.02
N ILE A 22 -14.83 7.06 -0.24
CA ILE A 22 -14.00 6.78 -1.42
C ILE A 22 -14.81 5.92 -2.38
N PRO A 23 -15.38 6.49 -3.47
CA PRO A 23 -16.28 5.76 -4.36
C PRO A 23 -15.54 4.78 -5.28
N SER A 24 -14.28 5.08 -5.63
CA SER A 24 -13.45 4.23 -6.47
C SER A 24 -11.97 4.57 -6.29
N ILE A 25 -11.12 3.62 -6.70
CA ILE A 25 -9.68 3.79 -6.83
C ILE A 25 -9.32 3.35 -8.24
N GLU A 26 -8.52 4.14 -8.95
CA GLU A 26 -7.96 3.78 -10.24
C GLU A 26 -6.45 3.64 -10.11
N GLY A 27 -5.90 2.50 -10.53
CA GLY A 27 -4.48 2.16 -10.39
C GLY A 27 -4.19 1.16 -9.28
N ASP A 28 -3.05 1.32 -8.60
CA ASP A 28 -2.55 0.37 -7.59
C ASP A 28 -2.94 0.79 -6.17
N TYR A 29 -3.87 0.04 -5.57
CA TYR A 29 -4.30 0.20 -4.19
C TYR A 29 -3.14 0.20 -3.19
N THR A 30 -2.21 -0.75 -3.30
CA THR A 30 -1.10 -0.90 -2.34
C THR A 30 -0.13 0.27 -2.43
N ASN A 31 0.02 0.85 -3.62
CA ASN A 31 0.78 2.08 -3.81
C ASN A 31 0.16 3.27 -3.07
N VAL A 32 -1.17 3.38 -3.05
CA VAL A 32 -1.86 4.44 -2.30
C VAL A 32 -1.73 4.23 -0.79
N VAL A 33 -1.70 2.98 -0.32
CA VAL A 33 -1.38 2.66 1.09
C VAL A 33 0.06 3.04 1.44
N GLY A 34 0.98 2.99 0.48
CA GLY A 34 2.34 3.54 0.63
C GLY A 34 3.43 2.78 -0.13
N ILE A 35 3.15 1.60 -0.70
CA ILE A 35 4.13 0.86 -1.51
C ILE A 35 3.44 -0.06 -2.54
N SER A 36 3.84 0.05 -3.81
CA SER A 36 3.33 -0.84 -4.86
C SER A 36 3.86 -2.27 -4.67
N MET A 37 3.01 -3.15 -4.17
CA MET A 37 3.35 -4.57 -3.98
C MET A 37 3.56 -5.32 -5.31
N PRO A 38 2.77 -5.08 -6.37
CA PRO A 38 3.04 -5.66 -7.69
C PRO A 38 4.39 -5.22 -8.27
N PHE A 39 4.75 -3.94 -8.13
CA PHE A 39 6.06 -3.44 -8.55
C PHE A 39 7.17 -4.12 -7.74
N LEU A 40 7.04 -4.15 -6.41
CA LEU A 40 8.03 -4.74 -5.52
C LEU A 40 8.25 -6.23 -5.84
N ARG A 41 7.18 -7.00 -6.05
CA ARG A 41 7.25 -8.41 -6.47
C ARG A 41 8.02 -8.58 -7.78
N ASN A 42 7.78 -7.71 -8.76
CA ASN A 42 8.47 -7.77 -10.04
C ASN A 42 9.94 -7.36 -9.93
N ALA A 43 10.25 -6.36 -9.10
CA ALA A 43 11.63 -5.94 -8.83
C ALA A 43 12.44 -7.07 -8.16
N PHE A 44 11.87 -7.73 -7.15
CA PHE A 44 12.53 -8.89 -6.53
C PHE A 44 12.75 -10.03 -7.51
N LYS A 45 11.78 -10.31 -8.39
CA LYS A 45 11.94 -11.31 -9.45
C LYS A 45 13.13 -10.97 -10.37
N GLN A 46 13.31 -9.70 -10.72
CA GLN A 46 14.45 -9.26 -11.56
C GLN A 46 15.80 -9.43 -10.84
N LEU A 47 15.81 -9.36 -9.52
CA LEU A 47 16.99 -9.60 -8.69
C LEU A 47 17.23 -11.09 -8.39
N GLY A 48 16.42 -12.00 -8.94
CA GLY A 48 16.56 -13.44 -8.74
C GLY A 48 15.86 -14.00 -7.50
N TYR A 49 15.02 -13.19 -6.83
CA TYR A 49 14.27 -13.63 -5.66
C TYR A 49 12.84 -14.01 -6.00
N SER A 50 12.34 -15.02 -5.32
CA SER A 50 10.95 -15.49 -5.34
C SER A 50 10.17 -14.84 -4.20
N TRP A 51 8.92 -14.47 -4.49
CA TRP A 51 7.97 -14.03 -3.47
C TRP A 51 7.06 -15.20 -3.08
N PRO A 52 6.78 -15.47 -1.78
CA PRO A 52 7.14 -14.67 -0.61
C PRO A 52 8.47 -15.08 0.07
N GLU A 53 9.26 -15.97 -0.53
CA GLU A 53 10.48 -16.52 0.07
C GLU A 53 11.51 -15.45 0.47
N VAL A 54 11.53 -14.31 -0.24
CA VAL A 54 12.32 -13.13 0.14
C VAL A 54 12.06 -12.65 1.58
N LYS A 55 10.90 -12.92 2.16
CA LYS A 55 10.56 -12.56 3.55
C LYS A 55 11.37 -13.34 4.60
N VAL A 56 11.89 -14.52 4.23
CA VAL A 56 12.59 -15.42 5.15
C VAL A 56 14.11 -15.28 5.06
N MET A 57 14.60 -14.39 4.19
CA MET A 57 16.02 -14.08 4.06
C MET A 57 16.42 -13.17 5.23
N GLN A 58 17.08 -13.76 6.24
CA GLN A 58 17.75 -13.03 7.33
C GLN A 58 19.05 -12.39 6.84
#